data_AF-A0A969X7J0-F1
#
_entry.id   AF-A0A969X7J0-F1
#
_cell.length_a   1.000
_cell.length_b   1.000
_cell.length_c   1.000
_cell.angle_alpha   90.00
_cell.angle_beta   90.00
_cell.angle_gamma   90.00
#
_symmetry.space_group_name_H-M   'P 1'
#
loop_
_entity.id
_entity.type
_entity.pdbx_description
1 polymer ?
#
loop_
_entity_poly.entity_id
_entity_poly.type
_entity_poly.pdbx_seq_one_letter_code
_entity_poly.pdbx_strand_id
1 'polypeptide(L)'
;MSIFKKIIGLFSGTRKQDEQKKQRNDLDISQLRKLTQKEKLRESLSANLSLIREYHGNSFGLQVREFKINPTNINAAIVFIEGMVNTATLDEVMRTLLIETPKIDNFKRMSLPQGGMPLLNYIKDKVLTAAEITEIEELDTLFDHVLFGDTAFILDGMETALAIDTKGWTRRNIQETETEISICGPRESFIEPLQDNLVLIRRRIRIPQLWIEGFRVGSLTHTQIALV
;
A
#
# COMPACT_ATOMS: atom_id res chain seq x y z
N MET A 1 28.60 18.96 17.13
CA MET A 1 28.30 19.64 15.85
C MET A 1 28.68 18.79 14.62
N SER A 2 28.47 17.46 14.60
CA SER A 2 29.03 16.64 13.52
C SER A 2 28.48 15.19 13.44
N ILE A 3 27.20 15.00 13.10
CA ILE A 3 26.67 13.76 12.49
C ILE A 3 25.53 14.13 11.52
N PHE A 4 24.62 15.02 11.95
CA PHE A 4 23.55 15.59 11.11
C PHE A 4 24.05 16.27 9.81
N LYS A 5 25.18 17.01 9.86
CA LYS A 5 25.79 17.60 8.66
C LYS A 5 26.35 16.58 7.67
N LYS A 6 26.69 15.37 8.14
CA LYS A 6 27.29 14.31 7.31
C LYS A 6 26.23 13.50 6.56
N ILE A 7 25.02 13.38 7.14
CA ILE A 7 23.86 12.72 6.50
C ILE A 7 23.23 13.64 5.44
N ILE A 8 23.13 14.94 5.72
CA ILE A 8 22.67 15.94 4.73
C ILE A 8 23.66 16.07 3.56
N GLY A 9 24.96 15.86 3.81
CA GLY A 9 26.00 15.93 2.80
C GLY A 9 26.02 14.77 1.79
N LEU A 10 25.30 13.66 2.03
CA LEU A 10 25.25 12.52 1.10
C LEU A 10 24.18 12.66 0.01
N PHE A 11 23.27 13.63 0.13
CA PHE A 11 22.23 13.96 -0.86
C PHE A 11 22.48 15.33 -1.51
N SER A 12 23.75 15.64 -1.85
CA SER A 12 24.07 16.83 -2.65
C SER A 12 23.70 16.60 -4.12
N GLY A 13 22.39 16.63 -4.38
CA GLY A 13 21.78 16.62 -5.71
C GLY A 13 20.75 17.72 -5.81
N THR A 14 21.12 18.80 -6.52
CA THR A 14 20.25 19.91 -6.99
C THR A 14 19.56 20.78 -5.92
N ARG A 15 20.11 21.99 -5.73
CA ARG A 15 19.57 23.16 -4.97
C ARG A 15 18.06 23.45 -5.17
N LYS A 16 17.46 23.03 -6.29
CA LYS A 16 16.01 23.17 -6.56
C LYS A 16 15.15 22.14 -5.80
N GLN A 17 15.66 20.94 -5.53
CA GLN A 17 14.96 19.89 -4.78
C GLN A 17 14.94 20.21 -3.28
N ASP A 18 15.98 20.87 -2.77
CA ASP A 18 16.06 21.31 -1.37
C ASP A 18 15.07 22.46 -1.07
N GLU A 19 14.87 23.39 -2.00
CA GLU A 19 13.88 24.47 -1.86
C GLU A 19 12.43 23.93 -1.89
N GLN A 20 12.14 22.94 -2.75
CA GLN A 20 10.84 22.26 -2.78
C GLN A 20 10.58 21.40 -1.55
N LYS A 21 11.59 20.69 -1.02
CA LYS A 21 11.49 19.95 0.25
C LYS A 21 11.23 20.88 1.44
N LYS A 22 11.87 22.06 1.45
CA LYS A 22 11.69 23.03 2.53
C LYS A 22 10.29 23.64 2.54
N GLN A 23 9.71 23.92 1.37
CA GLN A 23 8.31 24.36 1.26
C GLN A 23 7.29 23.27 1.61
N ARG A 24 7.59 21.99 1.33
CA ARG A 24 6.71 20.84 1.67
C ARG A 24 6.59 20.60 3.18
N ASN A 25 7.64 20.91 3.95
CA ASN A 25 7.67 20.70 5.41
C ASN A 25 6.85 21.73 6.22
N ASP A 26 6.51 22.88 5.62
CA ASP A 26 5.67 23.92 6.24
C ASP A 26 4.17 23.73 5.92
N LEU A 27 3.82 22.70 5.16
CA LEU A 27 2.43 22.40 4.80
C LEU A 27 1.77 21.59 5.93
N ASP A 28 0.60 22.05 6.36
CA ASP A 28 -0.25 21.28 7.27
C ASP A 28 -0.70 19.95 6.61
N ILE A 29 -1.02 18.94 7.41
CA ILE A 29 -1.51 17.62 6.95
C ILE A 29 -2.69 17.80 5.99
N SER A 30 -3.57 18.77 6.29
CA SER A 30 -4.71 19.15 5.45
C SER A 30 -4.30 19.62 4.04
N GLN A 31 -3.17 20.31 3.93
CA GLN A 31 -2.64 20.84 2.66
C GLN A 31 -1.88 19.77 1.88
N LEU A 32 -1.13 18.90 2.56
CA LEU A 32 -0.49 17.73 1.95
C LEU A 32 -1.54 16.79 1.34
N ARG A 33 -2.67 16.58 2.04
CA ARG A 33 -3.79 15.78 1.52
C ARG A 33 -4.42 16.40 0.26
N LYS A 34 -4.54 17.73 0.20
CA LYS A 34 -5.05 18.45 -0.99
C LYS A 34 -4.15 18.33 -2.22
N LEU A 35 -2.84 18.13 -2.03
CA LEU A 35 -1.91 17.92 -3.13
C LEU A 35 -2.05 16.50 -3.71
N THR A 36 -2.33 15.51 -2.86
CA THR A 36 -2.55 14.11 -3.26
C THR A 36 -3.92 13.90 -3.93
N GLN A 37 -4.96 14.63 -3.48
CA GLN A 37 -6.35 14.54 -3.98
C GLN A 37 -6.57 14.86 -5.48
N LYS A 38 -5.55 15.32 -6.21
CA LYS A 38 -5.69 15.65 -7.64
C LYS A 38 -4.77 14.85 -8.56
N GLU A 39 -3.93 13.98 -8.02
CA GLU A 39 -3.07 13.14 -8.86
C GLU A 39 -3.80 11.86 -9.28
N LYS A 40 -4.10 11.78 -10.57
CA LYS A 40 -4.59 10.55 -11.21
C LYS A 40 -3.48 9.53 -11.36
N LEU A 41 -3.86 8.25 -11.37
CA LEU A 41 -2.97 7.17 -11.77
C LEU A 41 -2.56 7.34 -13.24
N ARG A 42 -1.30 6.99 -13.52
CA ARG A 42 -0.71 7.07 -14.85
C ARG A 42 -0.78 5.71 -15.52
N GLU A 43 -0.68 5.66 -16.84
CA GLU A 43 -0.62 4.39 -17.57
C GLU A 43 0.62 3.54 -17.21
N SER A 44 1.75 4.17 -16.90
CA SER A 44 2.98 3.44 -16.60
C SER A 44 3.02 2.97 -15.15
N LEU A 45 3.14 1.66 -14.97
CA LEU A 45 3.34 1.03 -13.66
C LEU A 45 4.56 1.62 -12.94
N SER A 46 5.67 1.78 -13.65
CA SER A 46 6.92 2.29 -13.07
C SER A 46 6.76 3.71 -12.48
N ALA A 47 5.96 4.56 -13.13
CA ALA A 47 5.68 5.91 -12.68
C ALA A 47 4.79 5.90 -11.43
N ASN A 48 3.75 5.08 -11.42
CA ASN A 48 2.86 4.92 -10.26
C ASN A 48 3.62 4.37 -9.04
N LEU A 49 4.44 3.33 -9.22
CA LEU A 49 5.25 2.76 -8.12
C LEU A 49 6.26 3.77 -7.57
N SER A 50 6.84 4.61 -8.42
CA SER A 50 7.75 5.67 -7.98
C SER A 50 7.04 6.71 -7.12
N LEU A 51 5.83 7.14 -7.53
CA LEU A 51 4.99 8.03 -6.74
C LEU A 51 4.60 7.39 -5.40
N ILE A 52 4.14 6.14 -5.42
CA ILE A 52 3.75 5.41 -4.21
C ILE A 52 4.91 5.35 -3.21
N ARG A 53 6.12 5.05 -3.69
CA ARG A 53 7.34 5.03 -2.88
C ARG A 53 7.72 6.43 -2.34
N GLU A 54 7.53 7.49 -3.13
CA GLU A 54 7.81 8.87 -2.71
C GLU A 54 6.85 9.33 -1.60
N TYR A 55 5.54 9.13 -1.78
CA TYR A 55 4.53 9.58 -0.82
C TYR A 55 4.58 8.82 0.50
N HIS A 56 4.81 7.50 0.44
CA HIS A 56 4.84 6.64 1.62
C HIS A 56 6.20 6.64 2.34
N GLY A 57 7.25 7.20 1.72
CA GLY A 57 8.50 7.55 2.41
C GLY A 57 9.29 6.35 2.93
N ASN A 58 9.29 5.22 2.23
CA ASN A 58 9.95 3.97 2.67
C ASN A 58 9.48 3.51 4.06
N SER A 59 8.28 3.95 4.49
CA SER A 59 7.84 3.72 5.86
C SER A 59 7.50 2.26 6.10
N PHE A 60 7.72 1.84 7.35
CA PHE A 60 7.58 0.46 7.76
C PHE A 60 6.16 -0.07 7.47
N GLY A 61 6.10 -1.16 6.70
CA GLY A 61 4.88 -1.96 6.52
C GLY A 61 4.25 -1.94 5.13
N LEU A 62 4.53 -0.96 4.25
CA LEU A 62 4.03 -1.03 2.86
C LEU A 62 4.89 -1.97 2.03
N GLN A 63 4.25 -2.98 1.48
CA GLN A 63 4.86 -3.96 0.63
C GLN A 63 4.40 -3.74 -0.80
N VAL A 64 5.36 -3.70 -1.72
CA VAL A 64 5.13 -3.65 -3.17
C VAL A 64 5.70 -4.94 -3.75
N ARG A 65 4.87 -5.77 -4.37
CA ARG A 65 5.33 -6.97 -5.08
C ARG A 65 5.04 -6.81 -6.57
N GLU A 66 6.10 -6.77 -7.35
CA GLU A 66 6.06 -6.68 -8.82
C GLU A 66 6.14 -8.09 -9.42
N PHE A 67 5.32 -8.36 -10.43
CA PHE A 67 5.32 -9.64 -11.16
C PHE A 67 4.85 -9.44 -12.59
N LYS A 68 4.99 -10.49 -13.40
CA LYS A 68 4.54 -10.49 -14.80
C LYS A 68 3.38 -11.44 -14.97
N ILE A 69 2.36 -11.01 -15.70
CA ILE A 69 1.22 -11.84 -16.03
C ILE A 69 1.56 -12.62 -17.30
N ASN A 70 1.63 -13.94 -17.18
CA ASN A 70 1.86 -14.82 -18.32
C ASN A 70 0.52 -15.28 -18.91
N PRO A 71 0.39 -15.46 -20.23
CA PRO A 71 1.44 -15.33 -21.27
C PRO A 71 1.56 -13.92 -21.86
N THR A 72 0.78 -12.93 -21.40
CA THR A 72 0.74 -11.58 -21.99
C THR A 72 2.03 -10.79 -21.77
N ASN A 73 2.87 -11.20 -20.80
CA ASN A 73 4.14 -10.58 -20.42
C ASN A 73 3.98 -9.09 -20.02
N ILE A 74 2.79 -8.72 -19.56
CA ILE A 74 2.48 -7.39 -19.04
C ILE A 74 2.93 -7.35 -17.57
N ASN A 75 3.57 -6.25 -17.17
CA ASN A 75 3.99 -6.05 -15.79
C ASN A 75 2.77 -5.69 -14.93
N ALA A 76 2.75 -6.19 -13.71
CA ALA A 76 1.75 -5.84 -12.71
C ALA A 76 2.41 -5.71 -11.34
N ALA A 77 1.76 -5.01 -10.42
CA ALA A 77 2.17 -4.99 -9.03
C ALA A 77 0.96 -5.07 -8.11
N ILE A 78 1.18 -5.67 -6.94
CA ILE A 78 0.29 -5.50 -5.79
C ILE A 78 0.96 -4.63 -4.74
N VAL A 79 0.15 -3.80 -4.09
CA VAL A 79 0.55 -2.87 -3.04
C VAL A 79 -0.38 -3.09 -1.85
N PHE A 80 0.20 -3.38 -0.68
CA PHE A 80 -0.56 -3.65 0.54
C PHE A 80 0.26 -3.30 1.78
N ILE A 81 -0.40 -3.22 2.94
CA ILE A 81 0.31 -3.07 4.23
C ILE A 81 0.36 -4.42 4.95
N GLU A 82 1.57 -4.86 5.25
CA GLU A 82 1.83 -6.07 6.02
C GLU A 82 1.17 -5.98 7.41
N GLY A 83 0.52 -7.06 7.83
CA GLY A 83 -0.25 -7.11 9.07
C GLY A 83 -1.63 -6.44 9.02
N MET A 84 -1.96 -5.71 7.94
CA MET A 84 -3.33 -5.17 7.71
C MET A 84 -4.16 -6.07 6.78
N VAL A 85 -3.52 -6.97 6.05
CA VAL A 85 -4.15 -7.92 5.11
C VAL A 85 -4.25 -9.34 5.70
N ASN A 86 -5.26 -10.10 5.27
CA ASN A 86 -5.40 -11.52 5.58
C ASN A 86 -4.52 -12.29 4.60
N THR A 87 -3.51 -13.00 5.12
CA THR A 87 -2.52 -13.71 4.30
C THR A 87 -3.15 -14.79 3.43
N ALA A 88 -4.17 -15.50 3.91
CA ALA A 88 -4.84 -16.54 3.13
C ALA A 88 -5.60 -15.94 1.93
N THR A 89 -6.33 -14.83 2.13
CA THR A 89 -7.01 -14.13 1.02
C THR A 89 -6.02 -13.55 0.03
N LEU A 90 -4.90 -12.98 0.52
CA LEU A 90 -3.85 -12.44 -0.34
C LEU A 90 -3.20 -13.54 -1.18
N ASP A 91 -2.94 -14.70 -0.58
CA ASP A 91 -2.36 -15.85 -1.28
C ASP A 91 -3.30 -16.39 -2.34
N GLU A 92 -4.61 -16.48 -2.07
CA GLU A 92 -5.63 -16.86 -3.05
C GLU A 92 -5.68 -15.88 -4.23
N VAL A 93 -5.74 -14.58 -3.95
CA VAL A 93 -5.71 -13.52 -4.97
C VAL A 93 -4.45 -13.64 -5.83
N MET A 94 -3.27 -13.78 -5.21
CA MET A 94 -2.01 -13.95 -5.93
C MET A 94 -1.99 -15.21 -6.80
N ARG A 95 -2.60 -16.28 -6.32
CA ARG A 95 -2.70 -17.54 -7.04
C ARG A 95 -3.60 -17.40 -8.26
N THR A 96 -4.75 -16.73 -8.14
CA THR A 96 -5.63 -16.41 -9.28
C THR A 96 -4.91 -15.51 -10.30
N LEU A 97 -4.17 -14.50 -9.83
CA LEU A 97 -3.41 -13.58 -10.69
C LEU A 97 -2.24 -14.24 -11.44
N LEU A 98 -1.57 -15.23 -10.85
CA LEU A 98 -0.38 -15.88 -11.41
C LEU A 98 -0.66 -17.21 -12.15
N ILE A 99 -1.61 -18.01 -11.66
CA ILE A 99 -1.82 -19.41 -12.09
C ILE A 99 -3.08 -19.59 -12.94
N GLU A 100 -4.12 -18.79 -12.73
CA GLU A 100 -5.43 -18.98 -13.40
C GLU A 100 -5.67 -18.03 -14.57
N THR A 101 -4.88 -16.96 -14.67
CA THR A 101 -4.75 -16.10 -15.86
C THR A 101 -4.23 -16.78 -17.14
N PRO A 102 -3.56 -17.95 -17.17
CA PRO A 102 -3.02 -18.55 -18.40
C PRO A 102 -3.87 -19.70 -18.96
N LYS A 103 -5.20 -19.57 -19.02
CA LYS A 103 -6.03 -20.32 -20.02
C LYS A 103 -6.61 -19.40 -21.09
N ILE A 104 -5.90 -18.31 -21.37
CA ILE A 104 -6.26 -17.34 -22.39
C ILE A 104 -5.52 -17.70 -23.69
N ASP A 105 -5.81 -18.88 -24.24
CA ASP A 105 -5.28 -19.32 -25.54
C ASP A 105 -5.77 -18.43 -26.70
N ASN A 106 -6.82 -17.63 -26.48
CA ASN A 106 -7.40 -16.73 -27.48
C ASN A 106 -6.76 -15.32 -27.55
N PHE A 107 -5.92 -14.89 -26.59
CA PHE A 107 -5.35 -13.52 -26.63
C PHE A 107 -4.06 -13.38 -27.44
N LYS A 108 -3.34 -14.48 -27.75
CA LYS A 108 -2.14 -14.41 -28.61
C LYS A 108 -2.41 -13.88 -30.03
N ARG A 109 -3.68 -13.77 -30.45
CA ARG A 109 -4.07 -13.22 -31.77
C ARG A 109 -4.36 -11.73 -31.76
N MET A 110 -4.53 -11.10 -30.60
CA MET A 110 -4.76 -9.67 -30.52
C MET A 110 -3.41 -8.99 -30.32
N SER A 111 -2.79 -8.56 -31.42
CA SER A 111 -1.80 -7.48 -31.32
C SER A 111 -2.54 -6.32 -30.67
N LEU A 112 -2.17 -5.96 -29.44
CA LEU A 112 -2.95 -5.03 -28.63
C LEU A 112 -2.22 -3.68 -28.53
N PRO A 113 -2.60 -2.70 -29.37
CA PRO A 113 -2.36 -1.29 -29.11
C PRO A 113 -3.15 -0.76 -27.89
N GLN A 114 -4.12 -1.51 -27.36
CA GLN A 114 -5.04 -1.13 -26.24
C GLN A 114 -5.28 -2.28 -25.24
N GLY A 115 -4.25 -3.07 -24.92
CA GLY A 115 -4.38 -4.42 -24.34
C GLY A 115 -4.69 -4.57 -22.87
N GLY A 116 -4.66 -3.49 -22.11
CA GLY A 116 -4.87 -3.54 -20.66
C GLY A 116 -6.33 -3.79 -20.28
N MET A 117 -7.29 -3.10 -20.92
CA MET A 117 -8.71 -3.13 -20.51
C MET A 117 -9.34 -4.53 -20.55
N PRO A 118 -9.21 -5.32 -21.64
CA PRO A 118 -9.81 -6.65 -21.69
C PRO A 118 -9.18 -7.61 -20.67
N LEU A 119 -7.88 -7.47 -20.40
CA LEU A 119 -7.17 -8.25 -19.39
C LEU A 119 -7.60 -7.84 -17.98
N LEU A 120 -7.74 -6.54 -17.71
CA LEU A 120 -8.19 -6.02 -16.43
C LEU A 120 -9.59 -6.50 -16.10
N ASN A 121 -10.52 -6.46 -17.06
CA ASN A 121 -11.88 -6.98 -16.88
C ASN A 121 -11.89 -8.49 -16.62
N TYR A 122 -11.06 -9.26 -17.35
CA TYR A 122 -10.93 -10.70 -17.11
C TYR A 122 -10.40 -10.99 -15.69
N ILE A 123 -9.38 -10.26 -15.26
CA ILE A 123 -8.83 -10.37 -13.91
C ILE A 123 -9.89 -10.00 -12.88
N LYS A 124 -10.62 -8.92 -13.10
CA LYS A 124 -11.72 -8.48 -12.23
C LYS A 124 -12.75 -9.59 -12.06
N ASP A 125 -13.25 -10.17 -13.14
CA ASP A 125 -14.26 -11.25 -13.09
C ASP A 125 -13.77 -12.49 -12.32
N LYS A 126 -12.47 -12.81 -12.43
CA LYS A 126 -11.87 -13.94 -11.72
C LYS A 126 -11.59 -13.65 -10.25
N VAL A 127 -11.05 -12.47 -9.95
CA VAL A 127 -10.74 -12.09 -8.57
C VAL A 127 -12.03 -11.83 -7.77
N LEU A 128 -13.12 -11.41 -8.43
CA LEU A 128 -14.44 -11.27 -7.82
C LEU A 128 -14.99 -12.58 -7.23
N THR A 129 -14.47 -13.74 -7.64
CA THR A 129 -14.86 -15.02 -7.01
C THR A 129 -14.21 -15.21 -5.64
N ALA A 130 -13.10 -14.51 -5.37
CA ALA A 130 -12.35 -14.61 -4.12
C ALA A 130 -12.58 -13.41 -3.18
N ALA A 131 -12.78 -12.19 -3.72
CA ALA A 131 -12.91 -10.97 -2.93
C ALA A 131 -13.68 -9.85 -3.67
N GLU A 132 -14.25 -8.91 -2.91
CA GLU A 132 -14.86 -7.69 -3.48
C GLU A 132 -13.78 -6.80 -4.14
N ILE A 133 -14.13 -6.17 -5.27
CA ILE A 133 -13.21 -5.31 -6.02
C ILE A 133 -13.81 -3.92 -6.24
N THR A 134 -13.01 -2.89 -6.01
CA THR A 134 -13.31 -1.49 -6.32
C THR A 134 -12.33 -0.96 -7.36
N GLU A 135 -12.81 -0.28 -8.40
CA GLU A 135 -11.96 0.40 -9.38
C GLU A 135 -11.54 1.77 -8.86
N ILE A 136 -10.28 2.11 -9.09
CA ILE A 136 -9.63 3.31 -8.55
C ILE A 136 -8.89 4.01 -9.67
N GLU A 137 -9.15 5.31 -9.85
CA GLU A 137 -8.44 6.16 -10.83
C GLU A 137 -7.49 7.17 -10.18
N GLU A 138 -7.65 7.41 -8.88
CA GLU A 138 -6.96 8.46 -8.14
C GLU A 138 -5.97 7.88 -7.14
N LEU A 139 -4.83 8.54 -6.97
CA LEU A 139 -3.78 8.06 -6.07
C LEU A 139 -4.19 8.18 -4.59
N ASP A 140 -4.93 9.22 -4.21
CA ASP A 140 -5.42 9.41 -2.82
C ASP A 140 -6.36 8.28 -2.40
N THR A 141 -7.31 7.92 -3.27
CA THR A 141 -8.23 6.81 -3.02
C THR A 141 -7.52 5.47 -2.98
N LEU A 142 -6.47 5.27 -3.81
CA LEU A 142 -5.59 4.10 -3.70
C LEU A 142 -4.98 4.00 -2.30
N PHE A 143 -4.43 5.10 -1.78
CA PHE A 143 -3.85 5.12 -0.44
C PHE A 143 -4.90 4.88 0.64
N ASP A 144 -6.08 5.48 0.54
CA ASP A 144 -7.17 5.26 1.50
C ASP A 144 -7.53 3.77 1.59
N HIS A 145 -7.66 3.08 0.46
CA HIS A 145 -7.93 1.64 0.39
C HIS A 145 -6.80 0.80 1.02
N VAL A 146 -5.54 1.07 0.64
CA VAL A 146 -4.37 0.35 1.17
C VAL A 146 -4.22 0.57 2.69
N LEU A 147 -4.43 1.80 3.18
CA LEU A 147 -4.45 2.14 4.60
C LEU A 147 -5.64 1.53 5.34
N PHE A 148 -6.68 1.14 4.62
CA PHE A 148 -7.83 0.42 5.15
C PHE A 148 -7.68 -1.11 5.09
N GLY A 149 -6.53 -1.61 4.65
CA GLY A 149 -6.21 -3.04 4.61
C GLY A 149 -6.61 -3.75 3.32
N ASP A 150 -6.93 -3.00 2.26
CA ASP A 150 -7.11 -3.57 0.92
C ASP A 150 -5.77 -3.79 0.23
N THR A 151 -5.76 -4.71 -0.72
CA THR A 151 -4.63 -4.90 -1.63
C THR A 151 -4.93 -4.16 -2.93
N ALA A 152 -4.12 -3.15 -3.27
CA ALA A 152 -4.22 -2.47 -4.54
C ALA A 152 -3.43 -3.24 -5.62
N PHE A 153 -4.11 -3.64 -6.69
CA PHE A 153 -3.53 -4.25 -7.88
C PHE A 153 -3.43 -3.21 -9.00
N ILE A 154 -2.24 -3.07 -9.59
CA ILE A 154 -1.92 -2.10 -10.65
C ILE A 154 -1.38 -2.87 -11.85
N LEU A 155 -1.98 -2.65 -13.02
CA LEU A 155 -1.56 -3.25 -14.29
C LEU A 155 -0.87 -2.20 -15.16
N ASP A 156 0.26 -2.56 -15.76
CA ASP A 156 0.99 -1.66 -16.67
C ASP A 156 0.18 -1.40 -17.96
N GLY A 157 0.13 -0.15 -18.38
CA GLY A 157 -0.69 0.33 -19.49
C GLY A 157 -2.13 0.71 -19.12
N MET A 158 -2.45 0.84 -17.83
CA MET A 158 -3.79 1.22 -17.34
C MET A 158 -3.72 2.42 -16.40
N GLU A 159 -4.65 3.36 -16.57
CA GLU A 159 -4.88 4.48 -15.63
C GLU A 159 -5.80 4.09 -14.46
N THR A 160 -6.16 2.82 -14.36
CA THR A 160 -7.03 2.30 -13.31
C THR A 160 -6.35 1.19 -12.52
N ALA A 161 -6.48 1.26 -11.20
CA ALA A 161 -6.09 0.21 -10.26
C ALA A 161 -7.33 -0.50 -9.71
N LEU A 162 -7.15 -1.71 -9.19
CA LEU A 162 -8.18 -2.47 -8.50
C LEU A 162 -7.84 -2.55 -7.02
N ALA A 163 -8.69 -2.06 -6.13
CA ALA A 163 -8.62 -2.41 -4.71
C ALA A 163 -9.40 -3.70 -4.47
N ILE A 164 -8.72 -4.68 -3.89
CA ILE A 164 -9.24 -6.01 -3.60
C ILE A 164 -9.41 -6.10 -2.08
N ASP A 165 -10.61 -6.46 -1.61
CA ASP A 165 -10.88 -6.59 -0.16
C ASP A 165 -10.15 -7.81 0.40
N THR A 166 -8.97 -7.56 0.95
CA THR A 166 -8.12 -8.56 1.59
C THR A 166 -7.93 -8.27 3.07
N LYS A 167 -8.86 -7.56 3.72
CA LYS A 167 -8.66 -7.06 5.08
C LYS A 167 -8.41 -8.19 6.07
N GLY A 168 -7.33 -8.05 6.83
CA GLY A 168 -6.82 -9.02 7.81
C GLY A 168 -7.64 -9.12 9.09
N TRP A 169 -8.30 -8.03 9.45
CA TRP A 169 -9.01 -7.94 10.71
C TRP A 169 -10.48 -8.33 10.57
N THR A 170 -10.95 -9.13 11.51
CA THR A 170 -12.37 -9.45 11.63
C THR A 170 -13.15 -8.14 11.82
N ARG A 171 -14.13 -7.86 10.95
CA ARG A 171 -15.25 -6.98 11.33
C ARG A 171 -15.80 -7.62 12.61
N ARG A 172 -15.80 -6.89 13.74
CA ARG A 172 -16.22 -7.42 15.05
C ARG A 172 -17.38 -8.40 14.85
N ASN A 173 -17.18 -9.69 15.17
CA ASN A 173 -18.30 -10.60 15.30
C ASN A 173 -19.29 -9.91 16.25
N ILE A 174 -20.55 -9.82 15.84
CA ILE A 174 -21.62 -9.33 16.71
C ILE A 174 -21.76 -10.40 17.80
N GLN A 175 -20.93 -10.31 18.85
CA GLN A 175 -21.15 -11.07 20.07
C GLN A 175 -22.26 -10.39 20.85
N GLU A 176 -23.30 -11.16 21.18
CA GLU A 176 -24.34 -10.72 22.11
C GLU A 176 -23.69 -10.28 23.43
N THR A 177 -24.20 -9.19 23.95
CA THR A 177 -23.62 -8.46 25.09
C THR A 177 -23.93 -9.21 26.38
N GLU A 178 -22.93 -9.85 27.00
CA GLU A 178 -23.03 -10.20 28.41
C GLU A 178 -22.74 -8.95 29.24
N THR A 179 -23.78 -8.53 29.97
CA THR A 179 -23.78 -7.38 30.85
C THR A 179 -22.83 -7.58 32.03
N GLU A 180 -21.77 -6.78 32.13
CA GLU A 180 -21.41 -6.12 33.40
C GLU A 180 -20.42 -4.96 33.20
N ILE A 181 -20.57 -3.95 34.04
CA ILE A 181 -20.02 -2.60 33.90
C ILE A 181 -18.55 -2.57 34.31
N SER A 182 -17.66 -2.05 33.45
CA SER A 182 -16.32 -1.61 33.83
C SER A 182 -15.81 -0.52 32.90
N ILE A 183 -15.40 0.59 33.51
CA ILE A 183 -14.78 1.83 33.00
C ILE A 183 -14.40 1.80 31.51
N CYS A 184 -15.16 2.55 30.70
CA CYS A 184 -14.95 2.70 29.26
C CYS A 184 -13.77 3.62 28.93
N GLY A 185 -12.57 3.07 28.89
CA GLY A 185 -11.47 3.58 28.05
C GLY A 185 -11.33 2.73 26.77
N PRO A 186 -10.80 3.27 25.66
CA PRO A 186 -10.50 2.45 24.49
C PRO A 186 -9.54 1.31 24.88
N ARG A 187 -9.97 0.05 24.70
CA ARG A 187 -9.20 -1.17 25.03
C ARG A 187 -8.14 -1.51 23.97
N GLU A 188 -7.50 -0.50 23.38
CA GLU A 188 -6.34 -0.73 22.50
C GLU A 188 -5.08 -0.53 23.35
N SER A 189 -4.55 -1.63 23.90
CA SER A 189 -3.24 -1.65 24.57
C SER A 189 -2.21 -2.21 23.61
N PHE A 190 -0.99 -1.66 23.64
CA PHE A 190 0.12 -2.27 22.91
C PHE A 190 0.41 -3.68 23.46
N ILE A 191 0.80 -4.56 22.55
CA ILE A 191 1.20 -5.94 22.82
C ILE A 191 2.71 -6.11 22.54
N GLU A 192 3.28 -7.27 22.87
CA GLU A 192 4.73 -7.47 22.78
C GLU A 192 5.31 -7.35 21.35
N PRO A 193 4.63 -7.83 20.28
CA PRO A 193 5.17 -7.71 18.94
C PRO A 193 5.12 -6.26 18.42
N LEU A 194 6.29 -5.74 18.05
CA LEU A 194 6.42 -4.38 17.47
C LEU A 194 5.54 -4.20 16.23
N GLN A 195 5.49 -5.20 15.35
CA GLN A 195 4.70 -5.13 14.11
C GLN A 195 3.21 -4.94 14.39
N ASP A 196 2.65 -5.68 15.35
CA ASP A 196 1.23 -5.57 15.69
C ASP A 196 0.91 -4.19 16.27
N ASN A 197 1.80 -3.62 17.08
CA ASN A 197 1.64 -2.26 17.59
C ASN A 197 1.66 -1.20 16.50
N LEU A 198 2.55 -1.35 15.51
CA LEU A 198 2.59 -0.44 14.37
C LEU A 198 1.32 -0.55 13.52
N VAL A 199 0.77 -1.75 13.37
CA VAL A 199 -0.54 -1.96 12.74
C VAL A 199 -1.64 -1.26 13.54
N LEU A 200 -1.66 -1.35 14.87
CA LEU A 200 -2.63 -0.63 15.71
C LEU A 200 -2.57 0.88 15.49
N ILE A 201 -1.35 1.47 15.46
CA ILE A 201 -1.15 2.90 15.19
C ILE A 201 -1.66 3.24 13.79
N ARG A 202 -1.31 2.45 12.77
CA ARG A 202 -1.76 2.63 11.37
C ARG A 202 -3.28 2.54 11.23
N ARG A 203 -3.94 1.68 11.99
CA ARG A 203 -5.41 1.57 11.99
C ARG A 203 -6.08 2.81 12.56
N ARG A 204 -5.45 3.45 13.55
CA ARG A 204 -5.91 4.69 14.18
C ARG A 204 -5.61 5.92 13.33
N ILE A 205 -4.42 5.98 12.74
CA ILE A 205 -3.91 7.13 11.98
C ILE A 205 -3.71 6.70 10.52
N ARG A 206 -4.77 6.88 9.72
CA ARG A 206 -4.80 6.53 8.29
C ARG A 206 -4.42 7.73 7.44
N ILE A 207 -3.16 8.13 7.51
CA ILE A 207 -2.59 9.13 6.61
C ILE A 207 -1.35 8.56 5.93
N PRO A 208 -1.18 8.73 4.60
CA PRO A 208 0.00 8.23 3.90
C PRO A 208 1.30 8.93 4.34
N GLN A 209 1.19 10.12 4.92
CA GLN A 209 2.31 10.90 5.47
C GLN A 209 2.80 10.40 6.84
N LEU A 210 2.15 9.39 7.45
CA LEU A 210 2.66 8.78 8.67
C LEU A 210 3.86 7.89 8.34
N TRP A 211 5.05 8.46 8.51
CA TRP A 211 6.30 7.74 8.29
C TRP A 211 6.72 7.02 9.56
N ILE A 212 7.12 5.77 9.40
CA ILE A 212 7.56 4.89 10.48
C ILE A 212 8.95 4.40 10.09
N GLU A 213 9.96 4.77 10.87
CA GLU A 213 11.35 4.40 10.63
C GLU A 213 11.78 3.32 11.63
N GLY A 214 12.18 2.16 11.11
CA GLY A 214 12.69 1.05 11.91
C GLY A 214 14.19 1.18 12.18
N PHE A 215 14.60 1.02 13.44
CA PHE A 215 16.00 1.02 13.86
C PHE A 215 16.35 -0.27 14.62
N ARG A 216 17.64 -0.60 14.63
CA ARG A 216 18.22 -1.57 15.57
C ARG A 216 19.18 -0.85 16.50
N VAL A 217 18.92 -0.92 17.80
CA VAL A 217 19.67 -0.19 18.83
C VAL A 217 20.17 -1.15 19.89
N GLY A 218 21.34 -0.86 20.45
CA GLY A 218 21.98 -1.66 21.49
C GLY A 218 23.20 -2.41 20.96
N SER A 219 24.30 -2.33 21.70
CA SER A 219 25.60 -2.92 21.31
C SER A 219 25.67 -4.44 21.46
N LEU A 220 24.90 -5.00 22.39
CA LEU A 220 24.87 -6.43 22.67
C LEU A 220 23.64 -7.11 22.05
N THR A 221 22.44 -6.64 22.38
CA THR A 221 21.17 -7.31 22.04
C THR A 221 20.58 -6.89 20.69
N HIS A 222 21.05 -5.79 20.09
CA HIS A 222 20.57 -5.28 18.79
C HIS A 222 19.04 -5.25 18.67
N THR A 223 18.38 -4.65 19.65
CA THR A 223 16.93 -4.61 19.79
C THR A 223 16.28 -3.78 18.69
N GLN A 224 15.20 -4.31 18.09
CA GLN A 224 14.40 -3.58 17.11
C GLN A 224 13.50 -2.55 17.79
N ILE A 225 13.50 -1.33 17.26
CA ILE A 225 12.60 -0.24 17.65
C ILE A 225 12.05 0.42 16.40
N ALA A 226 10.92 1.12 16.53
CA ALA A 226 10.38 1.95 15.47
C ALA A 226 10.12 3.36 16.00
N LEU A 227 10.54 4.37 15.24
CA LEU A 227 10.17 5.76 15.42
C LEU A 227 8.96 6.06 14.54
N VAL A 228 7.93 6.65 15.13
CA VAL A 228 6.67 7.03 14.49
C VAL A 228 6.52 8.54 14.58
#